data_AF-A0A662FUN0-F1
#
_entry.id   AF-A0A662FUN0-F1
#
_cell.length_a   1.000
_cell.length_b   1.000
_cell.length_c   1.000
_cell.angle_alpha   90.00
_cell.angle_beta   90.00
_cell.angle_gamma   90.00
#
_symmetry.space_group_name_H-M   'P 1'
#
loop_
_entity.id
_entity.type
_entity.pdbx_description
1 polymer ?
#
loop_
_entity_poly.entity_id
_entity_poly.type
_entity_poly.pdbx_seq_one_letter_code
_entity_poly.pdbx_strand_id
1 'polypeptide(L)'
;MCHQLCVMVQLPPERGGLSGKAIYIDTEGTFRPERIIQIAEYRGLDPREALRNIIYARAYNFPVQVNLPNMVSDLIARNRNLRLVIVDDIAALYRLDVAREPLLILHELAVFMENMSRIAKEFNVAVVVANQVTEVPGFGIKPLGAHYVEAFVLDRVFLRRVRDSIRSATIEFSRRGLRRKNALFDIMEYGIC
;
A
#
# COMPACT_ATOMS: atom_id res chain seq x y z
N MET A 1 -6.64 -5.72 1.50
CA MET A 1 -5.77 -5.27 2.60
C MET A 1 -5.72 -3.74 2.66
N CYS A 2 -5.40 -3.07 1.55
CA CYS A 2 -5.32 -1.61 1.44
C CYS A 2 -6.55 -0.88 2.00
N HIS A 3 -7.77 -1.24 1.56
CA HIS A 3 -9.02 -0.68 2.11
C HIS A 3 -9.18 -0.88 3.62
N GLN A 4 -8.83 -2.07 4.14
CA GLN A 4 -8.90 -2.35 5.58
C GLN A 4 -8.01 -1.40 6.37
N LEU A 5 -6.77 -1.21 5.93
CA LEU A 5 -5.82 -0.33 6.62
C LEU A 5 -6.28 1.12 6.64
N CYS A 6 -6.89 1.61 5.55
CA CYS A 6 -7.47 2.95 5.49
C CYS A 6 -8.60 3.20 6.50
N VAL A 7 -9.35 2.15 6.88
CA VAL A 7 -10.35 2.25 7.95
C VAL A 7 -9.70 2.09 9.32
N MET A 8 -8.82 1.09 9.49
CA MET A 8 -8.20 0.78 10.77
C MET A 8 -7.33 1.93 11.31
N VAL A 9 -6.64 2.69 10.45
CA VAL A 9 -5.83 3.84 10.90
C VAL A 9 -6.66 4.92 11.61
N GLN A 10 -7.94 5.02 11.29
CA GLN A 10 -8.87 6.02 11.86
C GLN A 10 -9.36 5.65 13.25
N LEU A 11 -9.29 4.37 13.61
CA LEU A 11 -9.66 3.91 14.94
C LEU A 11 -8.70 4.49 15.99
N PRO A 12 -9.13 4.61 17.25
CA PRO A 12 -8.25 5.09 18.30
C PRO A 12 -7.20 4.02 18.69
N PRO A 13 -6.09 4.42 19.34
CA PRO A 13 -5.00 3.51 19.70
C PRO A 13 -5.45 2.31 20.54
N GLU A 14 -6.44 2.48 21.42
CA GLU A 14 -7.00 1.41 22.26
C GLU A 14 -7.71 0.33 21.44
N ARG A 15 -8.06 0.64 20.18
CA ARG A 15 -8.65 -0.28 19.20
C ARG A 15 -7.67 -0.67 18.09
N GLY A 16 -6.39 -0.38 18.27
CA GLY A 16 -5.30 -0.74 17.34
C GLY A 16 -5.13 0.20 16.15
N GLY A 17 -5.78 1.37 16.15
CA GLY A 17 -5.58 2.40 15.12
C GLY A 17 -4.62 3.51 15.57
N LEU A 18 -4.64 4.63 14.88
CA LEU A 18 -3.75 5.78 15.14
C LEU A 18 -4.51 7.12 15.24
N SER A 19 -5.84 7.08 15.33
CA SER A 19 -6.74 8.25 15.24
C SER A 19 -6.45 9.14 14.02
N GLY A 20 -5.93 8.53 12.95
CA GLY A 20 -5.32 9.22 11.82
C GLY A 20 -6.11 9.07 10.52
N LYS A 21 -5.76 9.88 9.53
CA LYS A 21 -6.29 9.85 8.17
C LYS A 21 -5.35 9.08 7.24
N ALA A 22 -5.87 8.68 6.09
CA ALA A 22 -5.12 7.95 5.07
C ALA A 22 -5.03 8.74 3.75
N ILE A 23 -3.92 8.56 3.04
CA ILE A 23 -3.82 8.83 1.59
C ILE A 23 -3.87 7.49 0.87
N TYR A 24 -4.66 7.40 -0.19
CA TYR A 24 -4.73 6.26 -1.10
C TYR A 24 -4.32 6.70 -2.51
N ILE A 25 -3.15 6.23 -2.95
CA ILE A 25 -2.68 6.38 -4.32
C ILE A 25 -3.10 5.14 -5.09
N ASP A 26 -3.90 5.34 -6.14
CA ASP A 26 -4.47 4.30 -6.98
C ASP A 26 -3.94 4.41 -8.41
N THR A 27 -3.25 3.38 -8.89
CA THR A 27 -2.70 3.34 -10.25
C THR A 27 -3.59 2.58 -11.23
N GLU A 28 -4.42 1.67 -10.74
CA GLU A 28 -5.25 0.78 -11.57
C GLU A 28 -6.74 1.15 -11.56
N GLY A 29 -7.17 2.05 -10.68
CA GLY A 29 -8.59 2.32 -10.45
C GLY A 29 -9.25 1.22 -9.63
N THR A 30 -8.54 0.61 -8.68
CA THR A 30 -9.02 -0.50 -7.82
C THR A 30 -9.73 -0.01 -6.56
N PHE A 31 -9.70 1.29 -6.28
CA PHE A 31 -10.39 1.83 -5.12
C PHE A 31 -11.92 1.64 -5.22
N ARG A 32 -12.54 1.08 -4.17
CA ARG A 32 -13.98 0.82 -4.09
C ARG A 32 -14.52 1.45 -2.80
N PRO A 33 -15.21 2.60 -2.89
CA PRO A 33 -15.80 3.27 -1.72
C PRO A 33 -16.74 2.37 -0.92
N GLU A 34 -17.48 1.49 -1.59
CA GLU A 34 -18.40 0.53 -0.98
C GLU A 34 -17.67 -0.38 0.00
N ARG A 35 -16.41 -0.73 -0.31
CA ARG A 35 -15.58 -1.56 0.55
C ARG A 35 -15.16 -0.82 1.83
N ILE A 36 -14.94 0.49 1.75
CA ILE A 36 -14.68 1.32 2.93
C ILE A 36 -15.91 1.38 3.82
N ILE A 37 -17.10 1.57 3.23
CA ILE A 37 -18.37 1.63 3.95
C ILE A 37 -18.60 0.35 4.76
N GLN A 38 -18.53 -0.82 4.11
CA GLN A 38 -18.72 -2.11 4.77
C GLN A 38 -17.79 -2.33 5.98
N ILE A 39 -16.51 -1.98 5.82
CA ILE A 39 -15.52 -2.16 6.88
C ILE A 39 -15.76 -1.12 8.00
N ALA A 40 -16.10 0.12 7.66
CA ALA A 40 -16.37 1.18 8.62
C ALA A 40 -17.57 0.85 9.52
N GLU A 41 -18.69 0.41 8.93
CA GLU A 41 -19.90 0.01 9.67
C GLU A 41 -19.59 -1.08 10.70
N TYR A 42 -18.91 -2.14 10.28
CA TYR A 42 -18.51 -3.22 11.17
C TYR A 42 -17.56 -2.77 12.28
N ARG A 43 -16.68 -1.80 11.99
CA ARG A 43 -15.76 -1.22 12.97
C ARG A 43 -16.41 -0.11 13.80
N GLY A 44 -17.71 0.15 13.65
CA GLY A 44 -18.44 1.16 14.43
C GLY A 44 -17.98 2.58 14.15
N LEU A 45 -17.58 2.87 12.92
CA LEU A 45 -17.30 4.23 12.43
C LEU A 45 -18.45 4.71 11.54
N ASP A 46 -18.70 6.02 11.54
CA ASP A 46 -19.62 6.61 10.55
C ASP A 46 -19.03 6.45 9.14
N PRO A 47 -19.74 5.80 8.19
CA PRO A 47 -19.18 5.53 6.86
C PRO A 47 -18.85 6.79 6.06
N ARG A 48 -19.59 7.88 6.25
CA ARG A 48 -19.36 9.13 5.54
C ARG A 48 -18.10 9.82 6.05
N GLU A 49 -17.89 9.85 7.36
CA GLU A 49 -16.64 10.32 7.97
C GLU A 49 -15.46 9.43 7.58
N ALA A 50 -15.65 8.10 7.56
CA ALA A 50 -14.60 7.17 7.17
C ALA A 50 -14.10 7.43 5.74
N LEU A 51 -15.01 7.71 4.81
CA LEU A 51 -14.67 8.12 3.45
C LEU A 51 -14.02 9.51 3.40
N ARG A 52 -14.54 10.51 4.12
CA ARG A 52 -13.94 11.86 4.20
C ARG A 52 -12.51 11.88 4.72
N ASN A 53 -12.15 10.90 5.55
CA ASN A 53 -10.82 10.77 6.12
C ASN A 53 -9.81 10.04 5.22
N ILE A 54 -10.22 9.69 4.00
CA ILE A 54 -9.34 9.08 3.00
C ILE A 54 -9.16 10.08 1.85
N ILE A 55 -7.94 10.58 1.68
CA ILE A 55 -7.56 11.39 0.52
C ILE A 55 -7.22 10.43 -0.62
N TYR A 56 -8.01 10.46 -1.68
CA TYR A 56 -7.80 9.64 -2.87
C TYR A 56 -7.03 10.41 -3.95
N ALA A 57 -6.01 9.79 -4.53
CA ALA A 57 -5.29 10.30 -5.69
C ALA A 57 -5.12 9.19 -6.73
N ARG A 58 -5.41 9.50 -8.00
CA ARG A 58 -5.23 8.56 -9.11
C ARG A 58 -3.99 8.91 -9.92
N ALA A 59 -3.08 7.96 -10.08
CA ALA A 59 -1.98 8.07 -11.02
C ALA A 59 -2.34 7.31 -12.31
N TYR A 60 -2.55 8.04 -13.39
CA TYR A 60 -2.92 7.48 -14.70
C TYR A 60 -1.77 7.44 -15.70
N ASN A 61 -0.61 8.01 -15.35
CA ASN A 61 0.62 7.94 -16.14
C ASN A 61 1.86 8.11 -15.25
N PHE A 62 3.03 7.82 -15.81
CA PHE A 62 4.31 7.90 -15.13
C PHE A 62 4.68 9.29 -14.59
N PRO A 63 4.61 10.38 -15.38
CA PRO A 63 4.95 11.71 -14.86
C PRO A 63 4.14 12.09 -13.62
N VAL A 64 2.84 11.76 -13.59
CA VAL A 64 1.99 11.96 -12.41
C VAL A 64 2.50 11.11 -11.25
N GLN A 65 2.76 9.81 -11.47
CA GLN A 65 3.24 8.91 -10.41
C GLN A 65 4.56 9.39 -9.80
N VAL A 66 5.54 9.80 -10.62
CA VAL A 66 6.85 10.28 -10.14
C VAL A 66 6.73 11.55 -9.29
N ASN A 67 5.74 12.41 -9.56
CA ASN A 67 5.52 13.64 -8.80
C ASN A 67 4.62 13.44 -7.55
N LEU A 68 3.90 12.33 -7.43
CA LEU A 68 3.02 12.08 -6.28
C LEU A 68 3.71 12.18 -4.91
N PRO A 69 4.96 11.71 -4.71
CA PRO A 69 5.64 11.87 -3.42
C PRO A 69 5.75 13.33 -2.98
N ASN A 70 6.00 14.27 -3.91
CA ASN A 70 6.05 15.70 -3.58
C ASN A 70 4.69 16.20 -3.09
N MET A 71 3.61 15.83 -3.81
CA MET A 71 2.24 16.17 -3.40
C MET A 71 1.86 15.56 -2.06
N VAL A 72 2.25 14.31 -1.81
CA VAL A 72 2.04 13.62 -0.53
C VAL A 72 2.77 14.33 0.60
N SER A 73 4.03 14.72 0.39
CA SER A 73 4.83 15.47 1.37
C SER A 73 4.14 16.80 1.73
N ASP A 74 3.69 17.56 0.73
CA ASP A 74 2.97 18.83 0.94
C ASP A 74 1.66 18.63 1.72
N LEU A 75 0.90 17.59 1.41
CA LEU A 75 -0.34 17.26 2.10
C LEU A 75 -0.11 16.88 3.56
N ILE A 76 0.89 16.05 3.84
CA ILE A 76 1.23 15.63 5.21
C ILE A 76 1.78 16.81 6.00
N ALA A 77 2.60 17.68 5.40
CA ALA A 77 3.12 18.88 6.04
C ALA A 77 1.99 19.84 6.46
N ARG A 78 0.94 19.98 5.64
CA ARG A 78 -0.24 20.81 5.94
C ARG A 78 -1.22 20.15 6.90
N ASN A 79 -1.28 18.82 6.92
CA ASN A 79 -2.21 18.05 7.75
C ASN A 79 -1.48 16.96 8.54
N ARG A 80 -1.08 17.32 9.77
CA ARG A 80 -0.36 16.42 10.69
C ARG A 80 -1.18 15.22 11.17
N ASN A 81 -2.47 15.12 10.83
CA ASN A 81 -3.28 13.95 11.17
C ASN A 81 -3.21 12.82 10.13
N LEU A 82 -2.46 13.00 9.04
CA LEU A 82 -2.19 11.91 8.10
C LEU A 82 -1.19 10.92 8.72
N ARG A 83 -1.58 9.65 8.83
CA ARG A 83 -0.78 8.61 9.49
C ARG A 83 -0.49 7.40 8.61
N LEU A 84 -1.16 7.30 7.46
CA LEU A 84 -1.03 6.20 6.52
C LEU A 84 -1.01 6.70 5.08
N VAL A 85 -0.08 6.19 4.28
CA VAL A 85 -0.07 6.33 2.82
C VAL A 85 -0.09 4.93 2.21
N ILE A 86 -1.10 4.66 1.38
CA ILE A 86 -1.22 3.46 0.57
C ILE A 86 -0.81 3.78 -0.86
N VAL A 87 -0.02 2.90 -1.48
CA VAL A 87 0.22 2.87 -2.93
C VAL A 87 -0.28 1.54 -3.47
N ASP A 88 -1.37 1.57 -4.27
CA ASP A 88 -2.05 0.40 -4.81
C ASP A 88 -2.27 0.53 -6.33
N ASP A 89 -1.51 -0.15 -7.19
CA ASP A 89 -0.24 -0.81 -6.89
C ASP A 89 0.94 -0.03 -7.49
N ILE A 90 2.16 -0.36 -7.10
CA ILE A 90 3.32 0.38 -7.60
C ILE A 90 3.72 0.03 -9.03
N ALA A 91 3.43 -1.17 -9.52
CA ALA A 91 3.96 -1.75 -10.76
C ALA A 91 3.05 -1.56 -11.98
N ALA A 92 1.78 -1.20 -11.79
CA ALA A 92 0.77 -1.13 -12.84
C ALA A 92 1.20 -0.28 -14.03
N LEU A 93 1.61 0.97 -13.78
CA LEU A 93 2.04 1.89 -14.82
C LEU A 93 3.36 1.44 -15.46
N TYR A 94 4.26 0.84 -14.67
CA TYR A 94 5.54 0.29 -15.17
C TYR A 94 5.40 -0.88 -16.14
N ARG A 95 4.25 -1.56 -16.17
CA ARG A 95 3.96 -2.64 -17.12
C ARG A 95 3.43 -2.18 -18.46
N LEU A 96 2.77 -1.01 -18.50
CA LEU A 96 2.01 -0.59 -19.67
C LEU A 96 2.87 0.11 -20.73
N ASP A 97 4.04 0.62 -20.35
CA ASP A 97 4.84 1.47 -21.22
C ASP A 97 6.03 0.72 -21.84
N VAL A 98 5.69 -0.18 -22.76
CA VAL A 98 6.63 -0.97 -23.58
C VAL A 98 7.50 -0.12 -24.51
N ALA A 99 7.19 1.18 -24.67
CA ALA A 99 7.97 2.09 -25.50
C ALA A 99 9.15 2.74 -24.75
N ARG A 100 9.16 2.70 -23.41
CA ARG A 100 10.23 3.32 -22.61
C ARG A 100 11.38 2.35 -22.34
N GLU A 101 12.58 2.92 -22.29
CA GLU A 101 13.80 2.21 -21.90
C GLU A 101 13.63 1.53 -20.53
N PRO A 102 13.81 0.20 -20.43
CA PRO A 102 13.61 -0.55 -19.19
C PRO A 102 14.43 0.01 -18.00
N LEU A 103 15.64 0.50 -18.25
CA LEU A 103 16.49 1.08 -17.20
C LEU A 103 15.91 2.39 -16.63
N LEU A 104 15.26 3.21 -17.46
CA LEU A 104 14.64 4.46 -17.02
C LEU A 104 13.42 4.18 -16.13
N ILE A 105 12.59 3.22 -16.53
CA ILE A 105 11.46 2.69 -15.75
C ILE A 105 11.94 2.27 -14.34
N LEU A 106 13.04 1.52 -14.27
CA LEU A 106 13.60 1.04 -13.01
C LEU A 106 14.20 2.17 -12.16
N HIS A 107 14.87 3.14 -12.79
CA HIS A 107 15.41 4.32 -12.10
C HIS A 107 14.29 5.16 -11.47
N GLU A 108 13.24 5.47 -12.23
CA GLU A 108 12.10 6.25 -11.72
C GLU A 108 11.36 5.53 -10.58
N LEU A 109 11.23 4.21 -10.67
CA LEU A 109 10.69 3.39 -9.58
C LEU A 109 11.54 3.50 -8.31
N ALA A 110 12.87 3.46 -8.44
CA ALA A 110 13.78 3.63 -7.32
C ALA A 110 13.66 5.03 -6.69
N VAL A 111 13.60 6.08 -7.50
CA VAL A 111 13.40 7.46 -7.04
C VAL A 111 12.06 7.61 -6.30
N PHE A 112 10.98 7.05 -6.85
CA PHE A 112 9.67 7.05 -6.19
C PHE A 112 9.74 6.37 -4.81
N MET A 113 10.30 5.16 -4.76
CA MET A 113 10.42 4.39 -3.53
C MET A 113 11.32 5.05 -2.49
N GLU A 114 12.42 5.67 -2.91
CA GLU A 114 13.31 6.44 -2.05
C GLU A 114 12.55 7.60 -1.39
N ASN A 115 11.83 8.40 -2.18
CA ASN A 115 11.04 9.53 -1.68
C ASN A 115 9.94 9.08 -0.72
N MET A 116 9.23 7.98 -1.02
CA MET A 116 8.22 7.43 -0.12
C MET A 116 8.82 6.93 1.20
N SER A 117 9.99 6.28 1.15
CA SER A 117 10.74 5.87 2.36
C SER A 117 11.22 7.09 3.16
N ARG A 118 11.62 8.18 2.50
CA ARG A 118 12.00 9.44 3.14
C ARG A 118 10.81 10.07 3.85
N ILE A 119 9.66 10.18 3.17
CA ILE A 119 8.41 10.69 3.74
C ILE A 119 7.99 9.90 4.98
N ALA A 120 8.07 8.56 4.94
CA ALA A 120 7.77 7.71 6.07
C ALA A 120 8.59 8.07 7.32
N LYS A 121 9.89 8.33 7.14
CA LYS A 121 10.84 8.66 8.21
C LYS A 121 10.66 10.10 8.71
N GLU A 122 10.58 11.06 7.80
CA GLU A 122 10.52 12.49 8.13
C GLU A 122 9.22 12.87 8.82
N PHE A 123 8.08 12.33 8.34
CA PHE A 123 6.77 12.68 8.87
C PHE A 123 6.22 11.67 9.88
N ASN A 124 6.95 10.59 10.15
CA ASN A 124 6.50 9.48 11.01
C ASN A 124 5.11 8.97 10.61
N VAL A 125 5.00 8.58 9.33
CA VAL A 125 3.79 7.99 8.73
C VAL A 125 4.07 6.58 8.24
N ALA A 126 3.08 5.70 8.31
CA ALA A 126 3.18 4.38 7.73
C ALA A 126 3.01 4.49 6.21
N VAL A 127 3.94 3.92 5.44
CA VAL A 127 3.81 3.78 3.99
C VAL A 127 3.68 2.29 3.66
N VAL A 128 2.59 1.92 2.99
CA VAL A 128 2.31 0.55 2.57
C VAL A 128 2.16 0.53 1.05
N VAL A 129 2.96 -0.31 0.41
CA VAL A 129 3.00 -0.43 -1.04
C VAL A 129 2.53 -1.83 -1.42
N ALA A 130 1.49 -1.91 -2.24
CA ALA A 130 1.11 -3.15 -2.89
C ALA A 130 1.96 -3.33 -4.15
N ASN A 131 2.43 -4.55 -4.38
CA ASN A 131 3.19 -4.90 -5.57
C ASN A 131 2.73 -6.26 -6.08
N GLN A 132 2.68 -6.38 -7.41
CA GLN A 132 2.36 -7.64 -8.06
C GLN A 132 3.61 -8.51 -8.18
N VAL A 133 3.37 -9.80 -8.39
CA VAL A 133 4.40 -10.82 -8.50
C VAL A 133 4.32 -11.47 -9.87
N THR A 134 5.45 -11.93 -10.37
CA THR A 134 5.55 -12.69 -11.62
C THR A 134 6.29 -13.99 -11.37
N GLU A 135 6.01 -14.99 -12.19
CA GLU A 135 6.77 -16.23 -12.21
C GLU A 135 8.01 -16.07 -13.09
N VAL A 136 9.18 -16.34 -12.51
CA VAL A 136 10.46 -16.28 -13.21
C VAL A 136 10.95 -17.71 -13.40
N PRO A 137 11.17 -18.18 -14.66
CA PRO A 137 11.66 -19.52 -14.93
C PRO A 137 12.93 -19.85 -14.14
N GLY A 138 12.92 -20.94 -13.37
CA GLY A 138 14.04 -21.38 -12.53
C GLY A 138 14.23 -20.60 -11.21
N PHE A 139 13.56 -19.46 -11.01
CA PHE A 139 13.68 -18.64 -9.80
C PHE A 139 12.37 -18.52 -9.00
N GLY A 140 11.27 -19.05 -9.53
CA GLY A 140 9.95 -19.08 -8.90
C GLY A 140 9.27 -17.71 -8.89
N ILE A 141 8.36 -17.50 -7.94
CA ILE A 141 7.57 -16.27 -7.84
C ILE A 141 8.43 -15.14 -7.24
N LYS A 142 8.52 -14.02 -7.95
CA LYS A 142 9.27 -12.83 -7.54
C LYS A 142 8.41 -11.56 -7.63
N PRO A 143 8.61 -10.57 -6.75
CA PRO A 143 7.97 -9.26 -6.90
C PRO A 143 8.45 -8.58 -8.18
N LEU A 144 7.55 -7.89 -8.88
CA LEU A 144 7.94 -7.07 -10.04
C LEU A 144 8.88 -5.95 -9.59
N GLY A 145 9.97 -5.74 -10.32
CA GLY A 145 10.98 -4.74 -9.98
C GLY A 145 11.75 -5.04 -8.67
N ALA A 146 11.75 -6.30 -8.21
CA ALA A 146 12.31 -6.78 -6.94
C ALA A 146 13.54 -6.00 -6.46
N HIS A 147 14.63 -5.99 -7.23
CA HIS A 147 15.90 -5.40 -6.81
C HIS A 147 15.82 -3.90 -6.47
N TYR A 148 14.91 -3.16 -7.11
CA TYR A 148 14.79 -1.70 -6.95
C TYR A 148 13.80 -1.32 -5.86
N VAL A 149 12.74 -2.11 -5.67
CA VAL A 149 11.74 -1.88 -4.61
C VAL A 149 12.27 -2.36 -3.26
N GLU A 150 12.97 -3.49 -3.24
CA GLU A 150 13.40 -4.16 -2.01
C GLU A 150 14.38 -3.33 -1.16
N ALA A 151 15.19 -2.48 -1.77
CA ALA A 151 16.16 -1.64 -1.08
C ALA A 151 15.53 -0.59 -0.16
N PHE A 152 14.26 -0.20 -0.42
CA PHE A 152 13.60 0.90 0.27
C PHE A 152 12.48 0.46 1.24
N VAL A 153 12.16 -0.84 1.28
CA VAL A 153 11.13 -1.39 2.17
C VAL A 153 11.76 -2.01 3.41
N LEU A 154 11.12 -1.79 4.58
CA LEU A 154 11.63 -2.32 5.85
C LEU A 154 11.13 -3.73 6.13
N ASP A 155 9.90 -4.04 5.72
CA ASP A 155 9.24 -5.31 5.97
C ASP A 155 8.48 -5.73 4.71
N ARG A 156 8.46 -7.04 4.42
CA ARG A 156 7.78 -7.61 3.26
C ARG A 156 6.90 -8.77 3.68
N VAL A 157 5.63 -8.69 3.30
CA VAL A 157 4.64 -9.74 3.55
C VAL A 157 4.13 -10.26 2.21
N PHE A 158 4.29 -11.55 1.98
CA PHE A 158 3.77 -12.23 0.80
C PHE A 158 2.38 -12.78 1.07
N LEU A 159 1.43 -12.41 0.21
CA LEU A 159 0.03 -12.83 0.31
C LEU A 159 -0.24 -13.91 -0.74
N ARG A 160 -0.89 -14.99 -0.33
CA ARG A 160 -1.25 -16.11 -1.22
C ARG A 160 -2.70 -16.52 -1.03
N ARG A 161 -3.37 -16.84 -2.14
CA ARG A 161 -4.67 -17.53 -2.10
C ARG A 161 -4.48 -18.99 -1.70
N VAL A 162 -5.23 -19.43 -0.69
CA VAL A 162 -5.21 -20.83 -0.24
C VAL A 162 -6.41 -21.56 -0.81
N ARG A 163 -7.62 -21.16 -0.42
CA ARG A 163 -8.90 -21.65 -0.96
C ARG A 163 -9.98 -20.59 -0.72
N ASP A 164 -11.01 -20.55 -1.57
CA ASP A 164 -12.20 -19.69 -1.37
C ASP A 164 -11.84 -18.24 -0.99
N SER A 165 -12.26 -17.78 0.18
CA SER A 165 -11.94 -16.49 0.81
C SER A 165 -10.69 -16.53 1.70
N ILE A 166 -10.22 -17.73 2.07
CA ILE A 166 -9.02 -17.93 2.90
C ILE A 166 -7.74 -17.58 2.13
N ARG A 167 -6.89 -16.80 2.79
CA ARG A 167 -5.58 -16.37 2.33
C ARG A 167 -4.52 -16.69 3.39
N SER A 168 -3.26 -16.65 2.99
CA SER A 168 -2.13 -16.69 3.90
C SER A 168 -1.24 -15.47 3.74
N ALA A 169 -0.76 -14.91 4.84
CA ALA A 169 0.25 -13.88 4.90
C ALA A 169 1.55 -14.47 5.45
N THR A 170 2.66 -14.36 4.71
CA THR A 170 3.98 -14.83 5.15
C THR A 170 4.95 -13.66 5.25
N ILE A 171 5.62 -13.52 6.38
CA ILE A 171 6.75 -12.57 6.49
C ILE A 171 7.90 -13.13 5.65
N GLU A 172 8.20 -12.49 4.52
CA GLU A 172 9.34 -12.86 3.66
C GLU A 172 10.63 -12.16 4.10
N PHE A 173 10.50 -10.93 4.60
CA PHE A 173 11.63 -10.14 5.09
C PHE A 173 11.17 -9.19 6.18
N SER A 174 12.03 -8.97 7.18
CA SER A 174 11.83 -7.94 8.19
C SER A 174 13.17 -7.38 8.64
N ARG A 175 13.32 -6.05 8.55
CA ARG A 175 14.50 -5.34 9.04
C ARG A 175 14.70 -5.52 10.54
N ARG A 176 13.62 -5.74 11.30
CA ARG A 176 13.67 -5.98 12.76
C ARG A 176 14.04 -7.43 13.12
N GLY A 177 14.35 -8.27 12.12
CA GLY A 177 14.75 -9.65 12.35
C GLY A 177 13.57 -10.56 12.76
N LEU A 178 12.32 -10.17 12.42
CA LEU A 178 11.19 -11.05 12.64
C LEU A 178 11.38 -12.34 11.83
N ARG A 179 11.25 -13.48 12.51
CA ARG A 179 11.35 -14.80 11.86
C ARG A 179 10.24 -14.95 10.83
N ARG A 180 10.54 -15.68 9.75
CA ARG A 180 9.54 -16.14 8.78
C ARG A 180 8.42 -16.86 9.52
N LYS A 181 7.23 -16.27 9.50
CA LYS A 181 6.00 -16.81 10.07
C LYS A 181 4.89 -16.67 9.04
N ASN A 182 3.96 -17.61 9.09
CA ASN A 182 2.76 -17.63 8.25
C ASN A 182 1.53 -17.48 9.16
N ALA A 183 0.55 -16.72 8.70
CA ALA A 183 -0.76 -16.63 9.31
C ALA A 183 -1.83 -16.81 8.23
N LEU A 184 -2.87 -17.58 8.53
CA LEU A 184 -4.08 -17.64 7.73
C LEU A 184 -5.00 -16.49 8.13
N PHE A 185 -5.72 -15.94 7.15
CA PHE A 185 -6.76 -14.95 7.35
C PHE A 185 -7.87 -15.16 6.33
N ASP A 186 -9.05 -14.65 6.65
CA ASP A 186 -10.21 -14.72 5.79
C ASP A 186 -10.57 -13.32 5.23
N ILE A 187 -11.19 -13.30 4.05
CA ILE A 187 -11.73 -12.09 3.43
C ILE A 187 -13.25 -12.20 3.48
N MET A 188 -13.84 -11.48 4.44
CA MET A 188 -15.28 -11.44 4.69
C MET A 188 -15.90 -10.13 4.22
N GLU A 189 -17.23 -10.02 4.21
CA GLU A 189 -17.92 -8.76 3.86
C GLU A 189 -17.52 -7.59 4.76
N TYR A 190 -17.19 -7.84 6.02
CA TYR A 190 -16.77 -6.81 6.97
C TYR A 190 -15.26 -6.54 7.00
N GLY A 191 -14.48 -7.16 6.11
CA GLY A 191 -13.03 -6.91 6.03
C GLY A 191 -12.17 -8.17 6.11
N ILE A 192 -10.96 -7.99 6.63
CA ILE A 192 -10.03 -9.08 6.93
C ILE A 192 -10.17 -9.48 8.40
N CYS A 193 -10.26 -10.79 8.66
CA CYS A 193 -10.29 -11.39 9.99
C CYS A 193 -9.34 -12.58 10.12
#